data_AF-A0A0B6YDI6-F1
#
_entry.id   AF-A0A0B6YDI6-F1
#
_cell.length_a   1.000
_cell.length_b   1.000
_cell.length_c   1.000
_cell.angle_alpha   90.00
_cell.angle_beta   90.00
_cell.angle_gamma   90.00
#
_symmetry.space_group_name_H-M   'P 1'
#
loop_
_entity.id
_entity.type
_entity.pdbx_description
1 polymer ?
#
loop_
_entity_poly.entity_id
_entity_poly.type
_entity_poly.pdbx_seq_one_letter_code
_entity_poly.pdbx_strand_id
1 'polypeptide(L)'
;THNAMWNVLDTWPKTPTGLPSTAGSTATIAIIKHGKLYTGHVGDSALVLGENDAYGRQNCPYLAICVTKEHKPDDPDERLRIEDAGGEVINKSGVPRVVWSRPKTNHKGPVRRSTQIDQIPFLAVARSLGDLWSYDYYKETYVVSPDPDVSVIQLDPNKHHCIILASDGLWNML
;
A
#
# COMPACT_ATOMS: atom_id res chain seq x y z
N THR A 1 -3.34 15.90 -0.45
CA THR A 1 -4.08 14.80 -1.12
C THR A 1 -3.36 14.45 -2.41
N HIS A 2 -3.58 13.27 -2.98
CA HIS A 2 -3.01 12.87 -4.28
C HIS A 2 -3.27 13.91 -5.39
N ASN A 3 -4.49 14.46 -5.44
CA ASN A 3 -4.83 15.51 -6.40
C ASN A 3 -3.97 16.77 -6.22
N ALA A 4 -3.62 17.12 -4.98
CA ALA A 4 -2.71 18.24 -4.73
C ALA A 4 -1.27 17.92 -5.18
N MET A 5 -0.84 16.66 -5.11
CA MET A 5 0.48 16.24 -5.62
C MET A 5 0.55 16.36 -7.14
N TRP A 6 -0.52 16.00 -7.87
CA TRP A 6 -0.60 16.18 -9.32
C TRP A 6 -0.39 17.63 -9.75
N ASN A 7 -1.00 18.58 -9.05
CA ASN A 7 -0.91 20.00 -9.38
C ASN A 7 0.51 20.56 -9.27
N VAL A 8 1.42 19.87 -8.58
CA VAL A 8 2.82 20.28 -8.38
C VAL A 8 3.82 19.28 -8.95
N LEU A 9 3.36 18.22 -9.64
CA LEU A 9 4.22 17.15 -10.13
C LEU A 9 5.30 17.69 -11.08
N ASP A 10 4.97 18.66 -11.92
CA ASP A 10 5.90 19.28 -12.87
C ASP A 10 7.01 20.09 -12.18
N THR A 11 6.81 20.48 -10.91
CA THR A 11 7.84 21.20 -10.14
C THR A 11 8.81 20.25 -9.45
N TRP A 12 8.56 18.94 -9.48
CA TRP A 12 9.42 17.95 -8.82
C TRP A 12 10.66 17.61 -9.66
N PRO A 13 11.80 17.31 -9.04
CA PRO A 13 12.97 16.82 -9.75
C PRO A 13 12.65 15.53 -10.51
N LYS A 14 13.06 15.48 -11.78
CA LYS A 14 12.97 14.27 -12.60
C LYS A 14 14.11 13.31 -12.24
N THR A 15 13.91 12.03 -12.50
CA THR A 15 14.97 11.01 -12.38
C THR A 15 16.11 11.30 -13.38
N PRO A 16 17.29 10.68 -13.24
CA PRO A 16 18.37 10.80 -14.21
C PRO A 16 17.98 10.41 -15.65
N THR A 17 16.94 9.60 -15.81
CA THR A 17 16.38 9.20 -17.11
C THR A 17 15.26 10.12 -17.61
N GLY A 18 14.99 11.23 -16.91
CA GLY A 18 13.99 12.23 -17.27
C GLY A 18 12.55 11.86 -16.94
N LEU A 19 12.33 10.82 -16.11
CA LEU A 19 10.99 10.39 -15.71
C LEU A 19 10.50 11.14 -14.47
N PRO A 20 9.17 11.26 -14.27
CA PRO A 20 8.60 11.73 -13.01
C PRO A 20 9.03 10.86 -11.83
N SER A 21 8.88 11.40 -10.62
CA SER A 21 9.10 10.66 -9.38
C SER A 21 8.23 9.39 -9.33
N THR A 22 8.86 8.27 -8.99
CA THR A 22 8.16 7.01 -8.68
C THR A 22 8.10 6.75 -7.18
N ALA A 23 8.26 7.80 -6.37
CA ALA A 23 8.27 7.65 -4.92
C ALA A 23 6.85 7.35 -4.40
N GLY A 24 6.79 6.44 -3.45
CA GLY A 24 5.59 6.11 -2.69
C GLY A 24 5.95 5.69 -1.27
N SER A 25 4.94 5.63 -0.41
CA SER A 25 5.11 5.28 1.00
C SER A 25 3.87 4.58 1.53
N THR A 26 4.08 3.57 2.36
CA THR A 26 3.02 2.98 3.18
C THR A 26 2.60 3.98 4.26
N ALA A 27 1.39 3.81 4.80
CA ALA A 27 0.98 4.56 5.97
C ALA A 27 0.05 3.70 6.82
N THR A 28 0.40 3.56 8.09
CA THR A 28 -0.47 2.96 9.11
C THR A 28 -0.62 3.98 10.22
N ILE A 29 -1.86 4.42 10.45
CA ILE A 29 -2.21 5.51 11.35
C ILE A 29 -3.11 4.98 12.46
N ALA A 30 -2.84 5.41 13.68
CA ALA A 30 -3.66 5.15 14.86
C ALA A 30 -4.05 6.49 15.51
N ILE A 31 -5.35 6.73 15.68
CA ILE A 31 -5.87 7.89 16.39
C ILE A 31 -6.68 7.38 17.58
N ILE A 32 -6.28 7.76 18.80
CA ILE A 32 -6.99 7.38 20.03
C ILE A 32 -7.81 8.57 20.50
N LYS A 33 -9.13 8.40 20.61
CA LYS A 33 -10.03 9.45 21.09
C LYS A 33 -11.23 8.83 21.80
N HIS A 34 -11.53 9.31 23.01
CA HIS A 34 -12.67 8.88 23.82
C HIS A 34 -12.77 7.34 23.98
N GLY A 35 -11.64 6.69 24.25
CA GLY A 35 -11.58 5.24 24.40
C GLY A 35 -11.78 4.45 23.11
N LYS A 36 -11.72 5.10 21.94
CA LYS A 36 -11.77 4.43 20.63
C LYS A 36 -10.44 4.59 19.91
N LEU A 37 -10.00 3.52 19.25
CA LEU A 37 -8.90 3.49 18.31
C LEU A 37 -9.47 3.56 16.90
N TYR A 38 -9.18 4.64 16.20
CA TYR A 38 -9.47 4.80 14.77
C TYR A 38 -8.21 4.48 13.99
N THR A 39 -8.34 3.69 12.94
CA THR A 39 -7.21 3.30 12.09
C THR A 39 -7.42 3.74 10.66
N GLY A 40 -6.30 3.98 9.97
CA GLY A 40 -6.23 4.18 8.52
C GLY A 40 -4.96 3.53 8.00
N HIS A 41 -5.08 2.68 7.00
CA HIS A 41 -3.97 1.86 6.52
C HIS A 41 -3.89 1.76 4.99
N VAL A 42 -2.71 1.99 4.44
CA VAL A 42 -2.31 1.64 3.06
C VAL A 42 -0.92 1.00 3.06
N GLY A 43 -0.74 -0.06 2.28
CA GLY A 43 0.54 -0.76 2.13
C GLY A 43 0.63 -2.05 2.94
N ASP A 44 1.83 -2.38 3.41
CA ASP A 44 2.14 -3.62 4.14
C ASP A 44 2.86 -3.37 5.48
N SER A 45 2.77 -2.15 6.01
CA SER A 45 3.01 -1.88 7.43
C SER A 45 1.82 -2.34 8.25
N ALA A 46 2.01 -2.79 9.49
CA ALA A 46 0.91 -3.35 10.28
C ALA A 46 0.69 -2.64 11.63
N LEU A 47 -0.57 -2.66 12.08
CA LEU A 47 -0.97 -2.35 13.44
C LEU A 47 -1.45 -3.63 14.13
N VAL A 48 -0.84 -3.93 15.26
CA VAL A 48 -1.16 -5.08 16.11
C VAL A 48 -1.58 -4.59 17.49
N LEU A 49 -2.69 -5.13 18.00
CA LEU A 49 -3.19 -4.90 19.35
C LEU A 49 -2.77 -6.08 20.24
N GLY A 50 -2.13 -5.79 21.37
CA GLY A 50 -1.85 -6.79 22.38
C GLY A 50 -3.00 -6.89 23.38
N GLU A 51 -3.67 -8.03 23.41
CA GLU A 51 -4.74 -8.33 24.35
C GLU A 51 -4.31 -9.35 25.40
N ASN A 52 -4.91 -9.34 26.59
CA ASN A 52 -4.71 -10.39 27.58
C ASN A 52 -5.10 -11.76 27.01
N ASP A 53 -4.17 -12.71 27.03
CA ASP A 53 -4.44 -14.10 26.70
C ASP A 53 -4.77 -14.88 27.99
N ALA A 54 -6.05 -15.16 28.21
CA ALA A 54 -6.51 -15.97 29.34
C ALA A 54 -5.96 -17.40 29.32
N TYR A 55 -5.51 -17.89 28.15
CA TYR A 55 -4.92 -19.21 27.96
C TYR A 55 -3.39 -19.14 27.72
N GLY A 56 -2.81 -17.95 27.86
CA GLY A 56 -1.41 -17.67 27.56
C GLY A 56 -0.46 -18.38 28.51
N ARG A 57 0.75 -18.69 28.02
CA ARG A 57 1.83 -19.20 28.88
C ARG A 57 2.27 -18.10 29.85
N GLN A 58 2.75 -18.45 31.04
CA GLN A 58 3.19 -17.47 32.05
C GLN A 58 4.19 -16.43 31.52
N ASN A 59 5.00 -16.77 30.51
CA ASN A 59 6.00 -15.88 29.92
C ASN A 59 5.50 -15.12 28.67
N CYS A 60 4.27 -15.35 28.21
CA CYS A 60 3.63 -14.62 27.12
C CYS A 60 2.13 -14.49 27.43
N PRO A 61 1.76 -13.52 28.29
CA PRO A 61 0.38 -13.35 28.73
C PRO A 61 -0.48 -12.58 27.72
N TYR A 62 0.02 -12.35 26.50
CA TYR A 62 -0.63 -11.50 25.50
C TYR A 62 -0.88 -12.24 24.20
N LEU A 63 -2.08 -12.06 23.65
CA LEU A 63 -2.47 -12.45 22.30
C LEU A 63 -2.28 -11.24 21.37
N ALA A 64 -1.57 -11.46 20.26
CA ALA A 64 -1.43 -10.48 19.20
C ALA A 64 -2.63 -10.53 18.26
N ILE A 65 -3.32 -9.40 18.11
CA ILE A 65 -4.46 -9.26 17.19
C ILE A 65 -4.07 -8.27 16.10
N CYS A 66 -3.93 -8.76 14.88
CA CYS A 66 -3.70 -7.91 13.71
C CYS A 66 -4.97 -7.11 13.42
N VAL A 67 -4.86 -5.79 13.51
CA VAL A 67 -5.97 -4.86 13.27
C VAL A 67 -6.06 -4.48 11.79
N THR A 68 -4.91 -4.45 11.12
CA THR A 68 -4.79 -4.12 9.70
C THR A 68 -4.52 -5.38 8.88
N LYS A 69 -5.09 -5.45 7.68
CA LYS A 69 -4.76 -6.45 6.66
C LYS A 69 -3.74 -5.84 5.70
N GLU A 70 -2.67 -6.56 5.40
CA GLU A 70 -1.68 -6.11 4.43
C GLU A 70 -2.26 -6.06 3.01
N HIS A 71 -1.94 -5.01 2.27
CA HIS A 71 -2.37 -4.85 0.87
C HIS A 71 -1.39 -5.52 -0.08
N LYS A 72 -1.38 -6.86 -0.11
CA LYS A 72 -0.52 -7.62 -1.03
C LYS A 72 -1.15 -7.71 -2.42
N PRO A 73 -0.37 -7.58 -3.51
CA PRO A 73 -0.92 -7.63 -4.88
C PRO A 73 -1.60 -8.94 -5.26
N ASP A 74 -1.26 -10.06 -4.61
CA ASP A 74 -1.85 -11.38 -4.83
C ASP A 74 -3.05 -11.69 -3.93
N ASP A 75 -3.40 -10.81 -2.98
CA ASP A 75 -4.65 -10.91 -2.25
C ASP A 75 -5.82 -10.85 -3.25
N PRO A 76 -6.83 -11.74 -3.17
CA PRO A 76 -7.86 -11.84 -4.19
C PRO A 76 -8.60 -10.52 -4.44
N ASP A 77 -8.92 -9.77 -3.38
CA ASP A 77 -9.65 -8.51 -3.48
C ASP A 77 -8.77 -7.42 -4.13
N GLU A 78 -7.50 -7.33 -3.72
CA GLU A 78 -6.56 -6.36 -4.30
C GLU A 78 -6.19 -6.70 -5.74
N ARG A 79 -6.03 -7.98 -6.07
CA ARG A 79 -5.75 -8.43 -7.43
C ARG A 79 -6.90 -8.04 -8.36
N LEU A 80 -8.14 -8.32 -7.96
CA LEU A 80 -9.33 -7.93 -8.74
C LEU A 80 -9.40 -6.41 -8.91
N ARG A 81 -9.11 -5.64 -7.86
CA ARG A 81 -9.06 -4.17 -7.91
C ARG A 81 -7.99 -3.66 -8.89
N ILE A 82 -6.79 -4.23 -8.84
CA ILE A 82 -5.67 -3.89 -9.74
C ILE A 82 -6.05 -4.17 -11.19
N GLU A 83 -6.62 -5.35 -11.48
CA GLU A 83 -7.03 -5.75 -12.82
C GLU A 83 -8.18 -4.88 -13.36
N ASP A 84 -9.17 -4.54 -12.53
CA ASP A 84 -10.26 -3.63 -12.93
C ASP A 84 -9.78 -2.19 -13.18
N ALA A 85 -8.76 -1.75 -12.44
CA ALA A 85 -8.06 -0.47 -12.67
C ALA A 85 -7.18 -0.46 -13.93
N GLY A 86 -7.10 -1.56 -14.68
CA GLY A 86 -6.28 -1.68 -15.90
C GLY A 86 -4.83 -2.08 -15.64
N GLY A 87 -4.49 -2.43 -14.40
CA GLY A 87 -3.19 -2.93 -14.00
C GLY A 87 -3.01 -4.43 -14.19
N GLU A 88 -1.82 -4.90 -13.84
CA GLU A 88 -1.47 -6.33 -13.90
C GLU A 88 -0.62 -6.69 -12.68
N VAL A 89 -0.74 -7.93 -12.21
CA VAL A 89 0.09 -8.52 -11.16
C VAL A 89 0.90 -9.67 -11.74
N ILE A 90 2.23 -9.57 -11.64
CA ILE A 90 3.16 -10.62 -12.07
C ILE A 90 3.97 -11.11 -10.89
N ASN A 91 4.13 -12.43 -10.79
CA ASN A 91 5.06 -13.02 -9.84
C ASN A 91 6.49 -12.95 -10.40
N LYS A 92 7.38 -12.20 -9.73
CA LYS A 92 8.80 -12.12 -10.06
C LYS A 92 9.62 -12.71 -8.91
N SER A 93 10.24 -13.86 -9.17
CA SER A 93 11.09 -14.57 -8.20
C SER A 93 10.37 -14.90 -6.88
N GLY A 94 9.11 -15.31 -6.96
CA GLY A 94 8.29 -15.66 -5.79
C GLY A 94 7.58 -14.46 -5.14
N VAL A 95 7.86 -13.22 -5.57
CA VAL A 95 7.24 -12.02 -5.03
C VAL A 95 6.21 -11.47 -6.03
N PRO A 96 4.93 -11.39 -5.66
CA PRO A 96 3.90 -10.77 -6.49
C PRO A 96 4.15 -9.26 -6.57
N ARG A 97 4.07 -8.71 -7.78
CA ARG A 97 4.36 -7.30 -8.04
C ARG A 97 3.33 -6.69 -8.99
N VAL A 98 2.90 -5.48 -8.66
CA VAL A 98 2.17 -4.60 -9.57
C VAL A 98 3.11 -4.19 -10.70
N VAL A 99 2.63 -4.34 -11.92
CA VAL A 99 3.37 -4.02 -13.14
C VAL A 99 3.28 -2.53 -13.44
N TRP A 100 4.44 -1.92 -13.69
CA TRP A 100 4.50 -0.61 -14.31
C TRP A 100 4.52 -0.77 -15.82
N SER A 101 3.39 -0.45 -16.45
CA SER A 101 3.22 -0.39 -17.89
C SER A 101 3.53 1.02 -18.40
N ARG A 102 4.59 1.18 -19.19
CA ARG A 102 4.98 2.49 -19.73
C ARG A 102 5.48 2.39 -21.17
N PRO A 103 5.35 3.43 -22.00
CA PRO A 103 6.05 3.49 -23.28
C PRO A 103 7.56 3.32 -23.10
N LYS A 104 8.19 2.63 -24.04
CA LYS A 104 9.66 2.53 -24.08
C LYS A 104 10.30 3.91 -24.02
N THR A 105 11.48 4.00 -23.39
CA THR A 105 12.21 5.27 -23.20
C THR A 105 12.50 6.04 -24.49
N ASN A 106 12.57 5.35 -25.63
CA ASN A 106 12.79 5.96 -26.95
C ASN A 106 11.51 6.51 -27.60
N HIS A 107 10.34 6.29 -27.00
CA HIS A 107 9.07 6.76 -27.53
C HIS A 107 8.94 8.28 -27.41
N LYS A 108 8.53 8.92 -28.50
CA LYS A 108 8.21 10.36 -28.56
C LYS A 108 6.82 10.56 -29.12
N GLY A 109 6.06 11.49 -28.54
CA GLY A 109 4.70 11.81 -28.97
C GLY A 109 3.62 11.05 -28.20
N PRO A 110 2.35 11.12 -28.65
CA PRO A 110 1.21 10.54 -27.93
C PRO A 110 1.23 9.03 -27.97
N VAL A 111 0.81 8.38 -26.88
CA VAL A 111 0.70 6.92 -26.78
C VAL A 111 -0.45 6.43 -27.67
N ARG A 112 -0.16 5.47 -28.54
CA ARG A 112 -1.12 4.84 -29.47
C ARG A 112 -1.15 3.34 -29.24
N ARG A 113 -2.14 2.64 -29.81
CA ARG A 113 -2.22 1.16 -29.75
C ARG A 113 -0.98 0.44 -30.28
N SER A 114 -0.25 1.05 -31.21
CA SER A 114 1.00 0.50 -31.77
C SER A 114 2.26 0.88 -30.99
N THR A 115 2.13 1.68 -29.93
CA THR A 115 3.28 2.09 -29.10
C THR A 115 3.83 0.87 -28.37
N GLN A 116 5.15 0.66 -28.44
CA GLN A 116 5.81 -0.38 -27.66
C GLN A 116 5.80 0.00 -26.18
N ILE A 117 5.19 -0.86 -25.37
CA ILE A 117 5.08 -0.72 -23.92
C ILE A 117 6.06 -1.68 -23.25
N ASP A 118 6.83 -1.17 -22.28
CA ASP A 118 7.57 -1.97 -21.33
C ASP A 118 6.64 -2.35 -20.17
N GLN A 119 6.66 -3.62 -19.79
CA GLN A 119 6.00 -4.14 -18.60
C GLN A 119 7.05 -4.50 -17.55
N ILE A 120 7.12 -3.71 -16.49
CA ILE A 120 8.17 -3.84 -15.47
C ILE A 120 7.50 -4.26 -14.16
N PRO A 121 7.73 -5.49 -13.63
CA PRO A 121 7.28 -5.85 -12.29
C PRO A 121 7.95 -4.95 -11.27
N PHE A 122 7.20 -4.04 -10.66
CA PHE A 122 7.75 -2.87 -9.98
C PHE A 122 7.51 -2.93 -8.47
N LEU A 123 6.26 -2.75 -8.04
CA LEU A 123 5.92 -2.55 -6.62
C LEU A 123 5.32 -3.80 -5.99
N ALA A 124 5.72 -4.14 -4.77
CA ALA A 124 5.27 -5.34 -4.05
C ALA A 124 4.09 -5.09 -3.09
N VAL A 125 3.49 -3.91 -3.14
CA VAL A 125 2.28 -3.51 -2.40
C VAL A 125 1.22 -3.04 -3.38
N ALA A 126 -0.04 -3.30 -3.04
CA ALA A 126 -1.20 -2.93 -3.87
C ALA A 126 -1.71 -1.52 -3.57
N ARG A 127 -1.47 -0.99 -2.36
CA ARG A 127 -1.90 0.34 -1.95
C ARG A 127 -0.76 1.14 -1.35
N SER A 128 -0.72 2.45 -1.60
CA SER A 128 0.30 3.35 -1.07
C SER A 128 -0.10 4.82 -1.24
N LEU A 129 0.56 5.69 -0.48
CA LEU A 129 0.58 7.12 -0.77
C LEU A 129 1.67 7.42 -1.82
N GLY A 130 1.43 8.34 -2.75
CA GLY A 130 2.35 8.63 -3.86
C GLY A 130 2.15 7.69 -5.05
N ASP A 131 3.22 7.09 -5.57
CA ASP A 131 3.16 6.14 -6.70
C ASP A 131 2.32 6.64 -7.89
N LEU A 132 2.46 7.93 -8.21
CA LEU A 132 1.69 8.60 -9.27
C LEU A 132 1.88 8.00 -10.66
N TRP A 133 2.96 7.24 -10.85
CA TRP A 133 3.23 6.47 -12.06
C TRP A 133 2.14 5.44 -12.36
N SER A 134 1.35 5.04 -11.36
CA SER A 134 0.33 3.99 -11.44
C SER A 134 -1.04 4.50 -11.90
N TYR A 135 -1.17 5.79 -12.22
CA TYR A 135 -2.43 6.36 -12.70
C TYR A 135 -2.73 5.89 -14.13
N ASP A 136 -3.89 5.25 -14.31
CA ASP A 136 -4.43 4.87 -15.61
C ASP A 136 -5.38 5.96 -16.12
N TYR A 137 -5.06 6.53 -17.27
CA TYR A 137 -5.83 7.63 -17.87
C TYR A 137 -7.13 7.19 -18.53
N TYR A 138 -7.29 5.91 -18.87
CA TYR A 138 -8.52 5.39 -19.49
C TYR A 138 -9.56 5.02 -18.44
N LYS A 139 -9.10 4.48 -17.30
CA LYS A 139 -9.91 4.12 -16.14
C LYS A 139 -10.06 5.27 -15.15
N GLU A 140 -9.30 6.36 -15.33
CA GLU A 140 -9.28 7.55 -14.47
C GLU A 140 -9.04 7.22 -12.98
N THR A 141 -8.17 6.24 -12.73
CA THR A 141 -7.92 5.73 -11.38
C THR A 141 -6.48 5.24 -11.22
N TYR A 142 -6.05 5.03 -9.97
CA TYR A 142 -4.73 4.47 -9.69
C TYR A 142 -4.79 2.95 -9.59
N VAL A 143 -3.87 2.30 -10.30
CA VAL A 143 -3.61 0.88 -10.12
C VAL A 143 -3.12 0.60 -8.70
N VAL A 144 -2.19 1.43 -8.19
CA VAL A 144 -1.78 1.40 -6.78
C VAL A 144 -2.65 2.38 -6.00
N SER A 145 -3.68 1.88 -5.32
CA SER A 145 -4.70 2.76 -4.73
C SER A 145 -4.16 3.51 -3.50
N PRO A 146 -4.50 4.80 -3.34
CA PRO A 146 -4.22 5.55 -2.12
C PRO A 146 -5.32 5.46 -1.07
N ASP A 147 -6.40 4.73 -1.36
CA ASP A 147 -7.57 4.66 -0.49
C ASP A 147 -7.29 3.76 0.71
N PRO A 148 -7.36 4.30 1.94
CA PRO A 148 -7.04 3.55 3.13
C PRO A 148 -8.17 2.63 3.53
N ASP A 149 -7.82 1.44 4.02
CA ASP A 149 -8.71 0.67 4.86
C ASP A 149 -8.83 1.37 6.23
N VAL A 150 -10.06 1.56 6.69
CA VAL A 150 -10.37 2.25 7.95
C VAL A 150 -11.14 1.36 8.89
N SER A 151 -10.78 1.37 10.17
CA SER A 151 -11.51 0.63 11.20
C SER A 151 -11.62 1.43 12.49
N VAL A 152 -12.60 1.06 13.32
CA VAL A 152 -12.80 1.65 14.65
C VAL A 152 -12.94 0.53 15.65
N ILE A 153 -12.07 0.53 16.66
CA ILE A 153 -12.06 -0.44 17.75
C ILE A 153 -12.37 0.29 19.05
N GLN A 154 -13.31 -0.24 19.83
CA GLN A 154 -13.53 0.21 21.21
C GLN A 154 -12.41 -0.35 22.08
N LEU A 155 -11.61 0.52 22.69
CA LEU A 155 -10.55 0.09 23.59
C LEU A 155 -11.14 -0.29 24.95
N ASP A 156 -10.75 -1.46 25.45
CA ASP A 156 -11.03 -1.94 26.80
C ASP A 156 -9.71 -1.98 27.59
N PRO A 157 -9.47 -1.06 28.54
CA PRO A 157 -8.23 -1.03 29.32
C PRO A 157 -7.96 -2.29 30.16
N ASN A 158 -8.97 -3.13 30.39
CA ASN A 158 -8.80 -4.39 31.11
C ASN A 158 -8.31 -5.53 30.20
N LYS A 159 -8.47 -5.35 28.88
CA LYS A 159 -8.10 -6.35 27.87
C LYS A 159 -6.93 -5.92 27.02
N HIS A 160 -6.91 -4.68 26.54
CA HIS A 160 -5.95 -4.16 25.59
C HIS A 160 -4.81 -3.45 26.34
N HIS A 161 -3.57 -3.92 26.17
CA HIS A 161 -2.41 -3.45 26.93
C HIS A 161 -1.41 -2.66 26.10
N CYS A 162 -1.28 -2.99 24.82
CA CYS A 162 -0.36 -2.28 23.94
C CYS A 162 -0.87 -2.23 22.52
N ILE A 163 -0.38 -1.24 21.79
CA ILE A 163 -0.57 -1.09 20.35
C ILE A 163 0.83 -1.01 19.75
N ILE A 164 1.09 -1.85 18.74
CA ILE A 164 2.37 -1.89 18.04
C ILE A 164 2.10 -1.49 16.60
N LEU A 165 2.79 -0.44 16.14
CA LEU A 165 2.84 -0.05 14.74
C LEU A 165 4.26 -0.25 14.25
N ALA A 166 4.45 -0.97 13.15
CA ALA A 166 5.74 -1.10 12.53
C ALA A 166 5.61 -1.33 11.02
N SER A 167 6.71 -1.06 10.31
CA SER A 167 6.86 -1.43 8.91
C SER A 167 7.13 -2.93 8.75
N ASP A 168 7.03 -3.41 7.52
CA ASP A 168 7.39 -4.76 7.09
C ASP A 168 8.81 -5.17 7.50
N GLY A 169 9.75 -4.21 7.64
CA GLY A 169 11.10 -4.48 8.16
C GLY A 169 11.16 -5.11 9.56
N LEU A 170 10.11 -4.94 10.40
CA LEU A 170 9.95 -5.69 11.65
C LEU A 170 9.17 -6.98 11.41
N TRP A 171 8.02 -6.89 10.74
CA TRP A 171 7.07 -8.00 10.63
C TRP A 171 7.57 -9.17 9.80
N ASN A 172 8.43 -8.92 8.80
CA ASN A 172 9.04 -9.97 7.98
C ASN A 172 10.19 -10.71 8.70
N MET A 173 10.57 -10.28 9.91
CA MET A 173 11.70 -10.85 10.66
C MET A 173 11.27 -11.68 11.88
N LEU A 174 9.99 -11.64 12.25
CA LEU A 174 9.39 -12.37 13.37
C LEU A 174 8.70 -13.64 12.85
#